data_AF-A0AAV6LER3-F1
#
_entry.id   AF-A0AAV6LER3-F1
#
_cell.length_a   1.000
_cell.length_b   1.000
_cell.length_c   1.000
_cell.angle_alpha   90.00
_cell.angle_beta   90.00
_cell.angle_gamma   90.00
#
_symmetry.space_group_name_H-M   'P 1'
#
loop_
_entity.id
_entity.type
_entity.pdbx_description
1 polymer ?
#
loop_
_entity_poly.entity_id
_entity_poly.type
_entity_poly.pdbx_seq_one_letter_code
_entity_poly.pdbx_strand_id
1 'polypeptide(L)'
;MENLLAQSNTAFNKIADAVGYEDRLSAKREKVFTELMKLDLEMIDRFALNTMIVSAEENVDTFYGIPENYKQAWVEAVLSGQIKLKTT
;
A
#
# COMPACT_ATOMS: atom_id res chain seq x y z
N MET A 1 18.33 -32.75 -20.24
CA MET A 1 17.42 -31.80 -20.94
C MET A 1 16.21 -31.47 -20.06
N GLU A 2 15.58 -32.45 -19.40
CA GLU A 2 14.46 -32.24 -18.46
C GLU A 2 14.77 -31.30 -17.27
N ASN A 3 15.98 -31.38 -16.71
CA ASN A 3 16.39 -30.54 -15.57
C ASN A 3 16.45 -29.02 -15.92
N LEU A 4 16.83 -28.68 -17.16
CA LEU A 4 16.88 -27.29 -17.63
C LEU A 4 15.47 -26.72 -17.86
N LEU A 5 14.54 -27.54 -18.38
CA LEU A 5 13.14 -27.14 -18.55
C LEU A 5 12.43 -26.93 -17.20
N ALA A 6 12.68 -27.80 -16.21
CA ALA A 6 12.13 -27.64 -14.87
C ALA A 6 12.65 -26.38 -14.15
N GLN A 7 13.94 -26.08 -14.28
CA GLN A 7 14.55 -24.84 -13.75
C GLN A 7 13.98 -23.60 -14.43
N SER A 8 13.84 -23.63 -15.77
CA SER A 8 13.22 -22.57 -16.56
C SER A 8 11.79 -22.29 -16.10
N ASN A 9 10.95 -23.32 -15.98
CA ASN A 9 9.56 -23.17 -15.52
C ASN A 9 9.47 -22.61 -14.09
N THR A 10 10.37 -23.03 -13.20
CA THR A 10 10.42 -22.50 -11.83
C THR A 10 10.77 -21.01 -11.81
N ALA A 11 11.72 -20.58 -12.64
CA ALA A 11 12.08 -19.17 -12.76
C ALA A 11 10.93 -18.34 -13.34
N PHE A 12 10.25 -18.83 -14.39
CA PHE A 12 9.08 -18.17 -14.97
C PHE A 12 7.94 -18.00 -13.97
N ASN A 13 7.62 -19.02 -13.18
CA ASN A 13 6.58 -18.92 -12.16
C ASN A 13 6.93 -17.86 -11.10
N LYS A 14 8.19 -17.82 -10.63
CA LYS A 14 8.64 -16.80 -9.67
C LYS A 14 8.52 -15.38 -10.22
N ILE A 15 8.84 -15.18 -11.50
CA ILE A 15 8.70 -13.87 -12.15
C ILE A 15 7.23 -13.50 -12.30
N ALA A 16 6.39 -14.44 -12.74
CA ALA A 16 4.94 -14.21 -12.88
C ALA A 16 4.31 -13.86 -11.53
N ASP A 17 4.71 -14.54 -10.46
CA ASP A 17 4.26 -14.25 -9.09
C ASP A 17 4.73 -12.87 -8.63
N ALA A 18 6.00 -12.50 -8.91
CA ALA A 18 6.55 -11.20 -8.56
C ALA A 18 5.86 -10.05 -9.31
N VAL A 19 5.65 -10.19 -10.63
CA VAL A 19 4.93 -9.19 -11.43
C VAL A 19 3.48 -9.07 -10.95
N GLY A 20 2.82 -10.20 -10.74
CA GLY A 20 1.45 -10.21 -10.20
C GLY A 20 1.35 -9.60 -8.81
N TYR A 21 2.41 -9.65 -8.01
CA TYR A 21 2.50 -8.97 -6.72
C TYR A 21 2.65 -7.46 -6.87
N GLU A 22 3.58 -7.00 -7.73
CA GLU A 22 3.78 -5.58 -8.00
C GLU A 22 2.52 -4.91 -8.55
N ASP A 23 1.81 -5.57 -9.46
CA ASP A 23 0.54 -5.08 -10.02
C ASP A 23 -0.53 -4.90 -8.93
N ARG A 24 -0.64 -5.86 -7.99
CA ARG A 24 -1.58 -5.78 -6.87
C ARG A 24 -1.22 -4.65 -5.91
N LEU A 25 0.07 -4.46 -5.62
CA LEU A 25 0.53 -3.37 -4.76
C LEU A 25 0.27 -2.00 -5.41
N SER A 26 0.54 -1.87 -6.71
CA SER A 26 0.22 -0.66 -7.47
C SER A 26 -1.27 -0.32 -7.40
N ALA A 27 -2.14 -1.29 -7.67
CA ALA A 27 -3.58 -1.11 -7.59
C ALA A 27 -4.08 -0.74 -6.18
N LYS A 28 -3.45 -1.26 -5.11
CA LYS A 28 -3.74 -0.84 -3.74
C LYS A 28 -3.35 0.62 -3.50
N ARG A 29 -2.15 1.04 -3.96
CA ARG A 29 -1.65 2.41 -3.83
C ARG A 29 -2.55 3.43 -4.52
N GLU A 30 -2.99 3.14 -5.74
CA GLU A 30 -3.90 4.03 -6.50
C GLU A 30 -5.22 4.30 -5.77
N LYS A 31 -5.71 3.33 -4.99
CA LYS A 31 -6.98 3.44 -4.25
C LYS A 31 -6.87 4.21 -2.93
N VAL A 32 -5.67 4.43 -2.39
CA VAL A 32 -5.47 5.09 -1.09
C VAL A 32 -6.11 6.47 -1.08
N PHE A 33 -5.85 7.27 -2.12
CA PHE A 33 -6.41 8.62 -2.22
C PHE A 33 -7.94 8.62 -2.25
N THR A 34 -8.55 7.67 -2.97
CA THR A 34 -10.02 7.52 -3.03
C THR A 34 -10.61 7.20 -1.66
N GLU A 35 -9.94 6.38 -0.85
CA GLU A 35 -10.35 6.13 0.53
C GLU A 35 -10.23 7.38 1.40
N LEU A 36 -9.14 8.15 1.26
CA LEU A 36 -8.96 9.41 1.98
C LEU A 36 -10.01 10.49 1.63
N MET A 37 -10.58 10.45 0.43
CA MET A 37 -11.69 11.36 0.06
C MET A 37 -12.98 11.09 0.83
N LYS A 38 -13.15 9.91 1.43
CA LYS A 38 -14.33 9.58 2.26
C LYS A 38 -14.26 10.18 3.66
N LEU A 39 -13.07 10.63 4.07
CA LEU A 39 -12.77 11.15 5.39
C LEU A 39 -12.95 12.67 5.43
N ASP A 40 -13.26 13.18 6.61
CA ASP A 40 -13.37 14.61 6.87
C ASP A 40 -11.96 15.19 7.07
N LEU A 41 -11.34 15.57 5.95
CA LEU A 41 -9.97 16.03 5.86
C LEU A 41 -9.88 17.18 4.87
N GLU A 42 -9.00 18.14 5.15
CA GLU A 42 -8.61 19.15 4.19
C GLU A 42 -7.89 18.53 2.99
N MET A 43 -8.00 19.18 1.84
CA MET A 43 -7.40 18.67 0.60
C MET A 43 -5.88 18.51 0.70
N ILE A 44 -5.22 19.43 1.40
CA ILE A 44 -3.76 19.37 1.61
C ILE A 44 -3.34 18.18 2.46
N ASP A 45 -4.12 17.85 3.49
CA ASP A 45 -3.86 16.72 4.38
C ASP A 45 -4.04 15.40 3.64
N ARG A 46 -5.04 15.30 2.75
CA ARG A 46 -5.23 14.13 1.88
C ARG A 46 -4.02 13.91 0.97
N PHE A 47 -3.46 14.95 0.37
CA PHE A 47 -2.23 14.82 -0.44
C PHE A 47 -1.06 14.35 0.42
N ALA A 48 -0.86 14.96 1.59
CA ALA A 48 0.23 14.61 2.50
C ALA A 48 0.12 13.15 2.96
N LEU A 49 -1.05 12.74 3.44
CA LEU A 49 -1.34 11.36 3.86
C LEU A 49 -1.15 10.37 2.73
N ASN A 50 -1.65 10.68 1.53
CA ASN A 50 -1.45 9.79 0.38
C ASN A 50 0.04 9.56 0.11
N THR A 51 0.84 10.62 0.05
CA THR A 51 2.29 10.51 -0.14
C THR A 51 2.96 9.70 0.96
N MET A 52 2.59 9.93 2.23
CA MET A 52 3.17 9.20 3.36
C MET A 52 2.77 7.71 3.35
N ILE A 53 1.51 7.40 3.07
CA ILE A 53 0.97 6.03 3.09
C ILE A 53 1.53 5.20 1.93
N VAL A 54 1.58 5.73 0.71
CA VAL A 54 2.03 4.93 -0.45
C VAL A 54 3.55 4.73 -0.50
N SER A 55 4.30 5.45 0.34
CA SER A 55 5.78 5.41 0.38
C SER A 55 6.35 4.03 0.72
N ALA A 56 5.67 3.26 1.56
CA ALA A 56 6.07 1.91 1.94
C ALA A 56 4.87 0.97 1.86
N GLU A 57 5.10 -0.27 1.45
CA GLU A 57 4.04 -1.27 1.35
C GLU A 57 3.35 -1.51 2.70
N GLU A 58 4.11 -1.57 3.80
CA GLU A 58 3.55 -1.86 5.11
C GLU A 58 2.61 -0.74 5.60
N ASN A 59 2.83 0.49 5.14
CA ASN A 59 1.93 1.61 5.43
C ASN A 59 0.62 1.45 4.67
N VAL A 60 0.66 1.03 3.40
CA VAL A 60 -0.52 0.73 2.58
C VAL A 60 -1.34 -0.40 3.20
N ASP A 61 -0.66 -1.49 3.59
CA ASP A 61 -1.32 -2.62 4.24
C ASP A 61 -1.90 -2.24 5.60
N THR A 62 -1.19 -1.42 6.39
CA THR A 62 -1.72 -0.88 7.65
C THR A 62 -2.98 -0.07 7.38
N PHE A 63 -2.95 0.87 6.43
CA PHE A 63 -4.09 1.72 6.10
C PHE A 63 -5.35 0.94 5.72
N TYR A 64 -5.21 -0.12 4.90
CA TYR A 64 -6.34 -0.99 4.54
C TYR A 64 -6.73 -1.98 5.65
N GLY A 65 -5.85 -2.22 6.62
CA GLY A 65 -6.14 -3.03 7.80
C GLY A 65 -6.92 -2.30 8.90
N ILE A 66 -6.94 -0.97 8.90
CA ILE A 66 -7.71 -0.18 9.87
C ILE A 66 -9.21 -0.28 9.55
N PRO A 67 -10.06 -0.66 10.52
CA PRO A 67 -11.51 -0.64 10.32
C PRO A 67 -12.02 0.77 9.99
N GLU A 68 -13.03 0.85 9.12
CA GLU A 68 -13.50 2.14 8.57
C GLU A 68 -13.86 3.16 9.64
N ASN A 69 -14.51 2.73 10.73
CA ASN A 69 -14.91 3.59 11.84
C ASN A 69 -13.74 4.13 12.68
N TYR A 70 -12.54 3.58 12.51
CA TYR A 70 -11.31 4.07 13.15
C TYR A 70 -10.35 4.76 12.18
N LYS A 71 -10.66 4.75 10.87
CA LYS A 71 -9.76 5.27 9.84
C LYS A 71 -9.52 6.77 9.99
N GLN A 72 -10.57 7.54 10.31
CA GLN A 72 -10.47 8.98 10.61
C GLN A 72 -9.49 9.25 11.76
N ALA A 73 -9.69 8.61 12.92
CA ALA A 73 -8.83 8.82 14.09
C ALA A 73 -7.38 8.40 13.81
N TRP A 74 -7.18 7.35 13.02
CA TRP A 74 -5.85 6.90 12.64
C TRP A 74 -5.13 7.90 11.74
N VAL A 75 -5.79 8.45 10.71
CA VAL A 75 -5.15 9.45 9.83
C VAL A 75 -4.85 10.76 10.57
N GLU A 76 -5.71 11.16 11.51
CA GLU A 76 -5.45 12.31 12.40
C GLU A 76 -4.25 12.07 13.33
N ALA A 77 -4.10 10.84 13.85
CA ALA A 77 -2.94 10.45 14.64
C ALA A 77 -1.64 10.45 13.82
N VAL A 78 -1.70 10.12 12.52
CA VAL A 78 -0.56 10.25 11.60
C VAL A 78 -0.22 11.73 11.35
N LEU A 79 -1.21 12.56 11.04
CA LEU A 79 -1.01 14.01 10.79
C LEU A 79 -0.45 14.73 12.02
N SER A 80 -0.91 14.38 13.21
CA SER A 80 -0.41 14.93 14.48
C SER A 80 0.95 14.36 14.91
N GLY A 81 1.50 13.40 14.16
CA GLY A 81 2.80 12.78 14.44
C GLY A 81 2.80 11.79 15.60
N GLN A 82 1.63 11.42 16.14
CA GLN A 82 1.49 10.40 17.18
C GLN A 82 1.77 8.99 16.62
N ILE A 83 1.39 8.75 15.37
CA ILE A 83 1.75 7.54 14.63
C ILE A 83 2.80 7.91 13.59
N LYS A 84 3.92 7.20 13.62
CA LYS A 84 4.98 7.34 12.62
C LYS A 84 4.84 6.24 11.59
N LEU A 85 4.64 6.64 10.35
CA LEU A 85 4.69 5.73 9.21
C LEU A 85 6.14 5.39 8.88
N LYS A 86 6.36 4.22 8.28
CA LYS A 86 7.69 3.84 7.80
C LYS A 86 8.09 4.77 6.64
N THR A 87 9.34 5.20 6.64
CA THR A 87 9.98 5.84 5.49
C THR A 87 10.90 4.82 4.83
N THR A 88 10.77 4.63 3.52
CA THR A 88 11.76 3.90 2.70
C THR A 88 13.16 4.49 2.80
#